data_AF-A0A7Y5UG25-F1
#
_entry.id   AF-A0A7Y5UG25-F1
#
_cell.length_a   1.000
_cell.length_b   1.000
_cell.length_c   1.000
_cell.angle_alpha   90.00
_cell.angle_beta   90.00
_cell.angle_gamma   90.00
#
_symmetry.space_group_name_H-M   'P 1'
#
loop_
_entity.id
_entity.type
_entity.pdbx_description
1 polymer ?
#
loop_
_entity_poly.entity_id
_entity_poly.type
_entity_poly.pdbx_seq_one_letter_code
_entity_poly.pdbx_strand_id
1 'polypeptide(L)'
;MGYTLRSHGRVLGTTAVELPPPAPRTRSWQFLPAPAFAEARELFAALPAAIEDSQDAIPTVGELEAIPEAEREEQVRALLKADSRMIRFIELSERLEAMALELVDAEGARLDVATIGVTELAIGADAFRDVLKSVDAAADLTAASAPPFYLLVASM
;
A
#
# COMPACT_ATOMS: atom_id res chain seq x y z
N MET A 1 1.76 -21.61 1.32
CA MET A 1 0.47 -21.10 0.82
C MET A 1 0.79 -19.97 -0.15
N GLY A 2 0.05 -19.85 -1.26
CA GLY A 2 0.32 -18.85 -2.29
C GLY A 2 -0.76 -17.78 -2.32
N TYR A 3 -0.39 -16.55 -2.65
CA TYR A 3 -1.28 -15.43 -2.87
C TYR A 3 -1.03 -14.84 -4.25
N THR A 4 -2.09 -14.32 -4.84
CA THR A 4 -2.05 -13.70 -6.17
C THR A 4 -2.55 -12.27 -6.06
N LEU A 5 -1.76 -11.31 -6.54
CA LEU A 5 -2.23 -9.96 -6.75
C LEU A 5 -2.88 -9.85 -8.12
N ARG A 6 -4.05 -9.24 -8.16
CA ARG A 6 -4.79 -8.93 -9.38
C ARG A 6 -5.10 -7.45 -9.48
N SER A 7 -5.29 -6.99 -10.70
CA SER A 7 -5.86 -5.69 -11.05
C SER A 7 -6.81 -5.90 -12.21
N HIS A 8 -8.05 -5.40 -12.11
CA HIS A 8 -9.06 -5.53 -13.16
C HIS A 8 -9.23 -6.99 -13.66
N GLY A 9 -9.16 -7.96 -12.76
CA GLY A 9 -9.24 -9.39 -13.08
C GLY A 9 -8.01 -10.00 -13.75
N ARG A 10 -6.93 -9.23 -13.97
CA ARG A 10 -5.65 -9.70 -14.50
C ARG A 10 -4.67 -9.99 -13.38
N VAL A 11 -3.89 -11.07 -13.49
CA VAL A 11 -2.83 -11.40 -12.55
C VAL A 11 -1.65 -10.44 -12.77
N LEU A 12 -1.28 -9.72 -11.72
CA LEU A 12 -0.09 -8.86 -11.70
C LEU A 12 1.12 -9.64 -11.21
N GLY A 13 0.95 -10.48 -10.18
CA GLY A 13 2.03 -11.30 -9.64
C GLY A 13 1.53 -12.29 -8.61
N THR A 14 2.38 -13.25 -8.28
CA THR A 14 2.14 -14.27 -7.26
C THR A 14 3.24 -14.25 -6.21
N THR A 15 2.91 -14.70 -5.02
CA THR A 15 3.83 -14.79 -3.88
C THR A 15 3.46 -15.93 -2.97
N ALA A 16 4.45 -16.61 -2.44
CA ALA A 16 4.27 -17.71 -1.51
C ALA A 16 4.76 -17.39 -0.10
N VAL A 17 5.24 -16.16 0.14
CA VAL A 17 5.90 -15.80 1.38
C VAL A 17 5.07 -14.75 2.11
N GLU A 18 4.54 -15.18 3.25
CA GLU A 18 3.88 -14.36 4.25
C GLU A 18 4.90 -14.03 5.35
N LEU A 19 5.24 -12.76 5.55
CA LEU A 19 6.03 -12.38 6.73
C LEU A 19 5.11 -12.22 7.95
N PRO A 20 5.62 -12.54 9.17
CA PRO A 20 4.88 -12.29 10.40
C PRO A 20 4.52 -10.80 10.52
N PRO A 21 3.30 -10.46 10.93
CA PRO A 21 2.85 -9.08 10.98
C PRO A 21 3.63 -8.29 12.06
N PRO A 22 4.05 -7.05 11.76
CA PRO A 22 4.84 -6.22 12.69
C PRO A 22 3.99 -5.62 13.82
N ALA A 23 2.66 -5.62 13.67
CA ALA A 23 1.74 -5.04 14.62
C ALA A 23 0.44 -5.87 14.76
N PRO A 24 -0.20 -5.85 15.94
CA PRO A 24 -1.55 -6.39 16.10
C PRO A 24 -2.49 -5.65 15.13
N ARG A 25 -3.30 -6.40 14.36
CA ARG A 25 -4.23 -5.94 13.29
C ARG A 25 -3.65 -5.83 11.87
N THR A 26 -2.37 -6.06 11.67
CA THR A 26 -1.82 -6.32 10.33
C THR A 26 -2.00 -7.80 10.01
N ARG A 27 -2.61 -8.14 8.87
CA ARG A 27 -2.90 -9.55 8.53
C ARG A 27 -1.72 -10.27 7.90
N SER A 28 -1.07 -9.67 6.90
CA SER A 28 0.01 -10.34 6.18
C SER A 28 0.88 -9.35 5.41
N TRP A 29 2.13 -9.75 5.24
CA TRP A 29 3.16 -9.06 4.46
C TRP A 29 3.45 -9.96 3.27
N GLN A 30 3.04 -9.53 2.10
CA GLN A 30 3.22 -10.30 0.86
C GLN A 30 4.27 -9.63 0.00
N PHE A 31 5.16 -10.41 -0.61
CA PHE A 31 6.13 -9.89 -1.57
C PHE A 31 5.52 -9.89 -2.96
N LEU A 32 5.88 -8.97 -3.83
CA LEU A 32 5.56 -9.14 -5.25
C LEU A 32 6.72 -8.69 -6.12
N PRO A 33 6.97 -9.40 -7.23
CA PRO A 33 8.05 -9.07 -8.14
C PRO A 33 7.77 -7.76 -8.87
N ALA A 34 8.82 -6.96 -9.11
CA ALA A 34 8.75 -5.64 -9.73
C ALA A 34 7.88 -5.50 -11.01
N PRO A 35 7.83 -6.49 -11.93
CA PRO A 35 6.99 -6.40 -13.13
C PRO A 35 5.49 -6.28 -12.82
N ALA A 36 5.04 -6.82 -11.68
CA ALA A 36 3.65 -6.72 -11.21
C ALA A 36 3.21 -5.27 -10.95
N PHE A 37 4.18 -4.38 -10.75
CA PHE A 37 3.97 -2.99 -10.37
C PHE A 37 4.68 -2.00 -11.28
N ALA A 38 5.13 -2.41 -12.47
CA ALA A 38 5.82 -1.52 -13.39
C ALA A 38 5.00 -0.25 -13.70
N GLU A 39 3.68 -0.41 -13.89
CA GLU A 39 2.74 0.69 -14.16
C GLU A 39 2.40 1.54 -12.92
N ALA A 40 2.61 0.98 -11.73
CA ALA A 40 2.23 1.57 -10.45
C ALA A 40 3.43 2.07 -9.63
N ARG A 41 4.65 1.83 -10.12
CA ARG A 41 5.90 2.18 -9.43
C ARG A 41 5.97 3.66 -9.10
N GLU A 42 5.64 4.52 -10.05
CA GLU A 42 5.63 5.96 -9.84
C GLU A 42 4.62 6.37 -8.76
N LEU A 43 3.47 5.69 -8.72
CA LEU A 43 2.42 5.94 -7.74
C LEU A 43 2.89 5.54 -6.33
N PHE A 44 3.45 4.34 -6.17
CA PHE A 44 3.94 3.87 -4.88
C PHE A 44 5.17 4.64 -4.38
N ALA A 45 6.02 5.13 -5.28
CA ALA A 45 7.12 6.00 -4.90
C ALA A 45 6.63 7.38 -4.42
N ALA A 46 5.52 7.89 -4.98
CA ALA A 46 4.99 9.21 -4.66
C ALA A 46 4.08 9.23 -3.41
N LEU A 47 3.41 8.12 -3.10
CA LEU A 47 2.43 8.03 -2.01
C LEU A 47 2.99 8.34 -0.62
N PRO A 48 4.15 7.81 -0.19
CA PRO A 48 4.68 8.06 1.15
C PRO A 48 4.89 9.55 1.44
N ALA A 49 5.54 10.27 0.51
CA ALA A 49 5.77 11.70 0.63
C ALA A 49 4.45 12.49 0.63
N ALA A 50 3.47 12.09 -0.21
CA ALA A 50 2.16 12.74 -0.22
C ALA A 50 1.36 12.51 1.07
N ILE A 51 1.48 11.34 1.69
CA ILE A 51 0.88 11.06 3.00
C ILE A 51 1.49 11.98 4.06
N GLU A 52 2.82 12.05 4.13
CA GLU A 52 3.53 12.92 5.08
C GLU A 52 3.14 14.39 4.88
N ASP A 53 3.19 14.89 3.63
CA ASP A 53 2.81 16.26 3.29
C ASP A 53 1.34 16.58 3.64
N SER A 54 0.43 15.59 3.52
CA SER A 54 -0.98 15.77 3.83
C SER A 54 -1.27 15.86 5.33
N GLN A 55 -0.47 15.20 6.18
CA GLN A 55 -0.64 15.28 7.63
C GLN A 55 -0.45 16.72 8.14
N ASP A 56 0.47 17.45 7.54
CA ASP A 56 0.73 18.87 7.81
C ASP A 56 -0.30 19.83 7.17
N ALA A 57 -1.27 19.30 6.42
CA ALA A 57 -2.35 20.05 5.79
C ALA A 57 -3.72 19.79 6.46
N ILE A 58 -3.82 18.77 7.32
CA ILE A 58 -5.03 18.49 8.09
C ILE A 58 -5.16 19.55 9.20
N PRO A 59 -6.29 20.27 9.30
CA PRO A 59 -6.51 21.23 10.37
C PRO A 59 -6.40 20.56 11.74
N THR A 60 -5.71 21.22 12.66
CA THR A 60 -5.59 20.78 14.04
C THR A 60 -6.94 20.79 14.75
N VAL A 61 -7.05 20.05 15.86
CA VAL A 61 -8.30 20.00 16.67
C VAL A 61 -8.78 21.40 17.07
N GLY A 62 -7.87 22.30 17.45
CA GLY A 62 -8.21 23.68 17.82
C GLY A 62 -8.73 24.52 16.65
N GLU A 63 -8.20 24.31 15.44
CA GLU A 63 -8.68 24.98 14.23
C GLU A 63 -10.07 24.46 13.83
N LEU A 64 -10.33 23.16 14.00
CA LEU A 64 -11.64 22.56 13.75
C LEU A 64 -12.70 23.03 14.75
N GLU A 65 -12.32 23.22 16.02
CA GLU A 65 -13.18 23.73 17.08
C GLU A 65 -13.56 25.20 16.89
N ALA A 66 -12.70 25.99 16.23
CA ALA A 66 -12.97 27.38 15.88
C ALA A 66 -14.03 27.52 14.78
N ILE A 67 -14.31 26.46 14.02
CA ILE A 67 -15.35 26.43 12.99
C ILE A 67 -16.72 26.13 13.64
N PRO A 68 -17.77 26.94 13.37
CA PRO A 68 -19.12 26.67 13.82
C PRO A 68 -19.58 25.27 13.39
N GLU A 69 -20.20 24.51 14.30
CA GLU A 69 -20.58 23.12 14.06
C GLU A 69 -21.49 22.95 12.83
N ALA A 70 -22.42 23.89 12.62
CA ALA A 70 -23.33 23.90 11.48
C ALA A 70 -22.63 24.05 10.11
N GLU A 71 -21.40 24.58 10.09
CA GLU A 71 -20.62 24.86 8.88
C GLU A 71 -19.37 23.97 8.75
N ARG A 72 -19.11 23.13 9.76
CA ARG A 72 -17.85 22.40 9.91
C ARG A 72 -17.54 21.47 8.74
N GLU A 73 -18.51 20.70 8.28
CA GLU A 73 -18.29 19.78 7.16
C GLU A 73 -17.91 20.51 5.86
N GLU A 74 -18.65 21.58 5.53
CA GLU A 74 -18.43 22.36 4.31
C GLU A 74 -17.11 23.12 4.35
N GLN A 75 -16.81 23.80 5.47
CA GLN A 75 -15.58 24.56 5.61
C GLN A 75 -14.35 23.67 5.66
N VAL A 76 -14.39 22.53 6.36
CA VAL A 76 -13.28 21.56 6.36
C VAL A 76 -13.05 21.02 4.96
N ARG A 77 -14.12 20.66 4.24
CA ARG A 77 -14.00 20.22 2.84
C ARG A 77 -13.40 21.30 1.95
N ALA A 78 -13.77 22.57 2.15
CA ALA A 78 -13.21 23.69 1.39
C ALA A 78 -11.71 23.90 1.70
N LEU A 79 -11.31 23.82 2.98
CA LEU A 79 -9.91 23.93 3.42
C LEU A 79 -9.04 22.83 2.81
N LEU A 80 -9.49 21.57 2.89
CA LEU A 80 -8.76 20.44 2.30
C LEU A 80 -8.68 20.54 0.77
N LYS A 81 -9.70 21.10 0.11
CA LYS A 81 -9.68 21.32 -1.35
C LYS A 81 -8.85 22.54 -1.79
N ALA A 82 -8.51 23.43 -0.87
CA ALA A 82 -7.69 24.61 -1.17
C ALA A 82 -6.18 24.32 -1.02
N ASP A 83 -5.79 23.32 -0.23
CA ASP A 83 -4.39 22.96 -0.03
C ASP A 83 -3.87 22.02 -1.12
N SER A 84 -2.84 22.47 -1.85
CA SER A 84 -2.21 21.69 -2.93
C SER A 84 -1.67 20.32 -2.48
N ARG A 85 -1.26 20.17 -1.22
CA ARG A 85 -0.77 18.91 -0.64
C ARG A 85 -1.91 17.90 -0.50
N MET A 86 -3.07 18.36 -0.02
CA MET A 86 -4.29 17.56 0.08
C MET A 86 -4.84 17.20 -1.30
N ILE A 87 -4.83 18.13 -2.27
CA ILE A 87 -5.23 17.84 -3.65
C ILE A 87 -4.37 16.71 -4.22
N ARG A 88 -3.05 16.83 -4.09
CA ARG A 88 -2.10 15.81 -4.57
C ARG A 88 -2.32 14.46 -3.87
N PHE A 89 -2.55 14.45 -2.56
CA PHE A 89 -2.85 13.24 -1.81
C PHE A 89 -4.15 12.57 -2.28
N ILE A 90 -5.21 13.34 -2.51
CA ILE A 90 -6.49 12.84 -3.03
C ILE A 90 -6.28 12.25 -4.44
N GLU A 91 -5.61 12.96 -5.35
CA GLU A 91 -5.35 12.47 -6.71
C GLU A 91 -4.56 11.15 -6.72
N LEU A 92 -3.54 11.02 -5.86
CA LEU A 92 -2.76 9.78 -5.75
C LEU A 92 -3.61 8.65 -5.12
N SER A 93 -4.47 8.98 -4.15
CA SER A 93 -5.37 8.00 -3.53
C SER A 93 -6.42 7.49 -4.52
N GLU A 94 -7.04 8.37 -5.30
CA GLU A 94 -7.99 8.00 -6.37
C GLU A 94 -7.32 7.15 -7.44
N ARG A 95 -6.08 7.49 -7.83
CA ARG A 95 -5.29 6.65 -8.76
C ARG A 95 -5.00 5.27 -8.20
N LEU A 96 -4.73 5.16 -6.90
CA LEU A 96 -4.51 3.88 -6.22
C LEU A 96 -5.79 3.05 -6.18
N GLU A 97 -6.93 3.67 -5.83
CA GLU A 97 -8.23 3.00 -5.84
C GLU A 97 -8.61 2.53 -7.25
N ALA A 98 -8.37 3.37 -8.27
CA ALA A 98 -8.63 3.05 -9.67
C ALA A 98 -7.80 1.87 -10.18
N MET A 99 -6.70 1.49 -9.52
CA MET A 99 -5.97 0.28 -9.87
C MET A 99 -6.73 -1.01 -9.52
N ALA A 100 -7.78 -0.93 -8.69
CA ALA A 100 -8.62 -2.07 -8.31
C ALA A 100 -7.80 -3.30 -7.89
N LEU A 101 -6.83 -3.06 -6.99
CA LEU A 101 -5.93 -4.11 -6.53
C LEU A 101 -6.68 -5.10 -5.63
N GLU A 102 -6.53 -6.39 -5.95
CA GLU A 102 -7.13 -7.48 -5.18
C GLU A 102 -6.06 -8.50 -4.82
N LEU A 103 -6.03 -8.92 -3.55
CA LEU A 103 -5.20 -10.02 -3.10
C LEU A 103 -6.09 -11.25 -2.88
N VAL A 104 -5.80 -12.34 -3.58
CA VAL A 104 -6.51 -13.62 -3.42
C VAL A 104 -5.57 -14.71 -2.91
N ASP A 105 -6.09 -15.66 -2.14
CA ASP A 105 -5.35 -16.84 -1.68
C ASP A 105 -5.20 -17.92 -2.78
N ALA A 106 -4.66 -19.07 -2.41
CA ALA A 106 -4.40 -20.18 -3.32
C ALA A 106 -5.69 -20.82 -3.85
N GLU A 107 -6.76 -20.73 -3.07
CA GLU A 107 -8.11 -21.17 -3.39
C GLU A 107 -8.89 -20.14 -4.23
N GLY A 108 -8.31 -18.95 -4.42
CA GLY A 108 -8.90 -17.85 -5.17
C GLY A 108 -9.90 -17.03 -4.38
N ALA A 109 -9.99 -17.22 -3.06
CA ALA A 109 -10.80 -16.40 -2.20
C ALA A 109 -10.12 -15.03 -2.00
N ARG A 110 -10.91 -13.96 -2.12
CA ARG A 110 -10.44 -12.60 -1.88
C ARG A 110 -10.17 -12.43 -0.39
N LEU A 111 -8.96 -11.99 -0.08
CA LEU A 111 -8.65 -11.53 1.27
C LEU A 111 -9.38 -10.20 1.49
N ASP A 112 -10.11 -10.10 2.59
CA ASP A 112 -10.79 -8.88 2.99
C ASP A 112 -9.72 -7.90 3.51
N VAL A 113 -9.20 -7.09 2.59
CA VAL A 113 -8.19 -6.07 2.84
C VAL A 113 -8.85 -4.72 2.69
N ALA A 114 -9.04 -4.02 3.81
CA ALA A 114 -9.60 -2.67 3.81
C ALA A 114 -8.65 -1.68 3.13
N THR A 115 -7.34 -1.93 3.20
CA THR A 115 -6.31 -1.13 2.53
C THR A 115 -5.13 -2.03 2.18
N ILE A 116 -4.65 -1.90 0.94
CA ILE A 116 -3.39 -2.50 0.49
C ILE A 116 -2.36 -1.38 0.47
N GLY A 117 -1.55 -1.29 1.53
CA GLY A 117 -0.39 -0.40 1.54
C GLY A 117 0.74 -1.06 0.78
N VAL A 118 1.41 -0.37 -0.14
CA VAL A 118 2.55 -0.91 -0.89
C VAL A 118 3.79 -0.09 -0.54
N THR A 119 4.82 -0.76 -0.03
CA THR A 119 6.10 -0.13 0.34
C THR A 119 7.23 -0.71 -0.51
N GLU A 120 7.98 0.15 -1.19
CA GLU A 120 9.22 -0.24 -1.88
C GLU A 120 10.33 -0.49 -0.86
N LEU A 121 10.94 -1.67 -0.90
CA LEU A 121 12.07 -2.04 -0.06
C LEU A 121 13.38 -1.74 -0.78
N ALA A 122 14.19 -0.84 -0.21
CA ALA A 122 15.55 -0.56 -0.66
C ALA A 122 16.54 -1.65 -0.20
N ILE A 123 16.34 -2.89 -0.63
CA ILE A 123 17.17 -4.05 -0.30
C ILE A 123 17.72 -4.71 -1.57
N GLY A 124 19.00 -5.10 -1.55
CA GLY A 124 19.62 -5.84 -2.65
C GLY A 124 19.09 -7.27 -2.76
N ALA A 125 19.11 -7.84 -3.97
CA ALA A 125 18.53 -9.17 -4.23
C ALA A 125 19.13 -10.30 -3.37
N ASP A 126 20.43 -10.25 -3.06
CA ASP A 126 21.09 -11.27 -2.23
C ASP A 126 20.68 -11.16 -0.76
N ALA A 127 20.72 -9.94 -0.19
CA ALA A 127 20.25 -9.67 1.16
C ALA A 127 18.76 -10.03 1.32
N PHE A 128 17.97 -9.79 0.29
CA PHE A 128 16.56 -10.14 0.27
C PHE A 128 16.34 -11.66 0.26
N ARG A 129 17.10 -12.40 -0.56
CA ARG A 129 17.07 -13.88 -0.57
C ARG A 129 17.45 -14.47 0.78
N ASP A 130 18.39 -13.86 1.49
CA ASP A 130 18.79 -14.30 2.83
C ASP A 130 17.66 -14.09 3.86
N VAL A 131 16.95 -12.96 3.79
CA VAL A 131 15.75 -12.72 4.61
C VAL A 131 14.68 -13.78 4.33
N LEU A 132 14.36 -14.05 3.06
CA LEU A 132 13.34 -15.05 2.71
C LEU A 132 13.68 -16.43 3.24
N LYS A 133 14.94 -16.89 3.07
CA LYS A 133 15.41 -18.17 3.60
C LYS A 133 15.36 -18.26 5.13
N SER A 134 15.52 -17.13 5.82
CA SER A 134 15.45 -17.07 7.29
C SER A 134 14.02 -17.22 7.83
N VAL A 135 13.02 -16.85 7.01
CA VAL A 135 11.60 -16.91 7.36
C VAL A 135 10.98 -18.23 6.92
N ASP A 136 11.26 -18.67 5.69
CA ASP A 136 10.84 -19.95 5.16
C ASP A 136 11.94 -20.55 4.28
N ALA A 137 12.53 -21.66 4.74
CA ALA A 137 13.58 -22.37 4.01
C ALA A 137 13.07 -22.98 2.69
N ALA A 138 11.75 -23.17 2.53
CA ALA A 138 11.10 -23.65 1.33
C ALA A 138 10.55 -22.53 0.44
N ALA A 139 10.84 -21.26 0.75
CA ALA A 139 10.38 -20.10 -0.02
C ALA A 139 10.81 -20.20 -1.49
N ASP A 140 9.87 -19.97 -2.40
CA ASP A 140 10.17 -19.82 -3.83
C ASP A 140 10.89 -18.50 -4.06
N LEU A 141 12.20 -18.58 -4.31
CA LEU A 141 13.08 -17.42 -4.50
C LEU A 141 13.02 -16.85 -5.92
N THR A 142 12.23 -17.41 -6.83
CA THR A 142 12.08 -16.86 -8.20
C THR A 142 11.49 -15.45 -8.17
N ALA A 143 10.63 -15.15 -7.20
CA ALA A 143 10.09 -13.81 -6.93
C ALA A 143 11.15 -12.81 -6.40
N ALA A 144 12.31 -13.29 -5.93
CA ALA A 144 13.40 -12.50 -5.35
C ALA A 144 14.53 -12.20 -6.36
N SER A 145 14.25 -12.29 -7.66
CA SER A 145 15.26 -12.26 -8.71
C SER A 145 15.64 -10.86 -9.19
N ALA A 146 14.76 -9.86 -9.08
CA ALA A 146 15.02 -8.50 -9.53
C ALA A 146 14.36 -7.43 -8.63
N PRO A 147 15.13 -6.53 -7.98
CA PRO A 147 14.58 -5.37 -7.29
C PRO A 147 13.98 -4.36 -8.28
N PRO A 148 13.11 -3.44 -7.81
CA PRO A 148 12.67 -3.24 -6.43
C PRO A 148 11.70 -4.31 -5.92
N PHE A 149 11.74 -4.57 -4.62
CA PHE A 149 10.79 -5.46 -3.96
C PHE A 149 9.70 -4.62 -3.31
N TYR A 150 8.45 -5.06 -3.45
CA TYR A 150 7.32 -4.38 -2.84
C TYR A 150 6.72 -5.24 -1.77
N LEU A 151 6.36 -4.57 -0.69
CA LEU A 151 5.67 -5.17 0.42
C LEU A 151 4.22 -4.71 0.43
N LEU A 152 3.29 -5.65 0.36
CA LEU A 152 1.88 -5.35 0.58
C LEU A 152 1.52 -5.54 2.04
N VAL A 153 1.04 -4.48 2.67
CA VAL A 153 0.44 -4.49 3.99
C VAL A 153 -1.06 -4.58 3.82
N ALA A 154 -1.61 -5.66 4.34
CA ALA A 154 -3.03 -5.88 4.47
C ALA A 154 -3.52 -5.51 5.87
N SER A 155 -4.33 -4.45 6.02
CA SER A 155 -5.03 -4.15 7.30
C SER A 155 -6.47 -4.64 7.29
N MET A 156 -6.94 -5.16 8.44
CA MET A 156 -8.37 -5.39 8.73
C MET A 156 -9.07 -4.09 9.11
#